data_AF-A0AAD9T6U8-F1
#
_entry.id   AF-A0AAD9T6U8-F1
#
_cell.length_a   1.000
_cell.length_b   1.000
_cell.length_c   1.000
_cell.angle_alpha   90.00
_cell.angle_beta   90.00
_cell.angle_gamma   90.00
#
_symmetry.space_group_name_H-M   'P 1'
#
loop_
_entity.id
_entity.type
_entity.pdbx_description
1 polymer ?
#
loop_
_entity_poly.entity_id
_entity_poly.type
_entity_poly.pdbx_seq_one_letter_code
_entity_poly.pdbx_strand_id
1 'polypeptide(L)'
;MAFSSYFMLSSVLIVASLNKIWAVEYTVSNTVQNTEGGAIFADRIGDAYARKTMMAATDFIWQVFQQATAADRKDVPRVSLIIDNLYDIAATEGSEIHFSANYLSKIQGDKEEFTGVMYHEMTHVWQWDGEGTRALEK
;
A
#
# COMPACT_ATOMS: atom_id res chain seq x y z
N MET A 1 -15.47 5.48 -48.40
CA MET A 1 -14.91 6.40 -47.37
C MET A 1 -15.61 6.28 -46.01
N ALA A 2 -16.93 6.08 -45.93
CA ALA A 2 -17.64 5.95 -44.64
C ALA A 2 -17.25 4.74 -43.77
N PHE A 3 -17.01 3.56 -44.37
CA PHE A 3 -16.65 2.34 -43.64
C PHE A 3 -15.31 2.46 -42.88
N SER A 4 -14.35 3.22 -43.44
CA SER A 4 -13.07 3.51 -42.80
C SER A 4 -13.23 4.50 -41.63
N SER A 5 -14.11 5.50 -41.77
CA SER A 5 -14.44 6.42 -40.67
C SER A 5 -15.12 5.74 -39.49
N TYR A 6 -16.05 4.79 -39.71
CA TYR A 6 -16.69 4.05 -38.62
C TYR A 6 -15.72 3.09 -37.92
N PHE A 7 -14.84 2.43 -38.69
CA PHE A 7 -13.79 1.57 -38.13
C PHE A 7 -12.82 2.39 -37.26
N MET A 8 -12.37 3.56 -37.73
CA MET A 8 -11.48 4.46 -36.98
C MET A 8 -12.16 5.06 -35.73
N LEU A 9 -13.43 5.49 -35.82
CA LEU A 9 -14.18 5.96 -34.65
C LEU A 9 -14.34 4.86 -33.60
N SER A 10 -14.64 3.63 -34.02
CA SER A 10 -14.79 2.49 -33.10
C SER A 10 -13.49 2.12 -32.39
N SER A 11 -12.34 2.23 -33.08
CA SER A 11 -11.02 1.94 -32.49
C SER A 11 -10.55 3.05 -31.54
N VAL A 12 -10.85 4.32 -31.82
CA VAL A 12 -10.58 5.44 -30.89
C VAL A 12 -11.41 5.31 -29.60
N LEU A 13 -12.69 4.90 -29.69
CA LEU A 13 -13.54 4.69 -28.51
C LEU A 13 -13.07 3.53 -27.62
N ILE A 14 -12.56 2.44 -28.22
CA ILE A 14 -12.01 1.29 -27.47
C ILE A 14 -10.73 1.70 -26.72
N VAL A 15 -9.80 2.43 -27.36
CA VAL A 15 -8.57 2.91 -26.72
C VAL A 15 -8.87 3.91 -25.60
N ALA A 16 -9.87 4.79 -25.77
CA ALA A 16 -10.30 5.73 -24.74
C ALA A 16 -10.95 5.06 -23.51
N SER A 17 -11.41 3.81 -23.65
CA SER A 17 -12.06 3.04 -22.57
C SER A 17 -11.14 2.07 -21.81
N LEU A 18 -9.85 1.99 -22.19
CA LEU A 18 -8.84 1.22 -21.44
C LEU A 18 -8.49 1.95 -20.14
N ASN A 19 -9.40 1.88 -19.17
CA ASN A 19 -9.07 2.18 -17.79
C ASN A 19 -8.01 1.16 -17.35
N LYS A 20 -6.79 1.64 -17.16
CA LYS A 20 -5.69 0.89 -16.58
C LYS A 20 -6.07 0.50 -15.14
N ILE A 21 -6.68 -0.67 -14.95
CA ILE A 21 -6.92 -1.25 -13.62
C ILE A 21 -5.61 -1.91 -13.20
N TRP A 22 -4.70 -1.14 -12.60
CA TRP A 22 -3.54 -1.74 -11.92
C TRP A 22 -4.00 -2.15 -10.53
N ALA A 23 -4.10 -3.45 -10.30
CA ALA A 23 -4.20 -3.95 -8.95
C ALA A 23 -2.86 -3.68 -8.24
N VAL A 24 -2.92 -3.12 -7.03
CA VAL A 24 -1.73 -2.87 -6.21
C VAL A 24 -1.16 -4.21 -5.79
N GLU A 25 0.13 -4.44 -6.04
CA GLU A 25 0.84 -5.59 -5.52
C GLU A 25 1.23 -5.31 -4.05
N TYR A 26 0.91 -6.23 -3.15
CA TYR A 26 1.35 -6.14 -1.77
C TYR A 26 2.45 -7.17 -1.51
N THR A 27 3.53 -6.79 -0.85
CA THR A 27 4.57 -7.74 -0.45
C THR A 27 4.81 -7.65 1.05
N VAL A 28 5.24 -8.75 1.64
CA VAL A 28 5.59 -8.83 3.07
C VAL A 28 6.92 -9.54 3.16
N SER A 29 7.86 -8.97 3.91
CA SER A 29 9.17 -9.55 4.16
C SER A 29 9.50 -9.40 5.63
N ASN A 30 9.93 -10.49 6.27
CA ASN A 30 10.48 -10.44 7.61
C ASN A 30 11.99 -10.66 7.53
N THR A 31 12.76 -9.57 7.61
CA THR A 31 14.23 -9.61 7.43
C THR A 31 14.98 -9.99 8.72
N VAL A 32 14.27 -10.01 9.85
CA VAL A 32 14.82 -10.19 11.20
C VAL A 32 14.16 -11.35 11.95
N GLN A 33 13.91 -12.47 11.25
CA GLN A 33 13.21 -13.65 11.77
C GLN A 33 13.79 -14.23 13.07
N ASN A 34 15.09 -14.03 13.31
CA ASN A 34 15.80 -14.51 14.50
C ASN A 34 15.69 -13.58 15.71
N THR A 35 14.96 -12.47 15.61
CA THR A 35 14.67 -11.57 16.74
C THR A 35 13.36 -11.97 17.42
N GLU A 36 13.18 -11.58 18.68
CA GLU A 36 11.92 -11.80 19.42
C GLU A 36 10.72 -11.19 18.68
N GLY A 37 10.86 -9.95 18.19
CA GLY A 37 9.82 -9.29 17.41
C GLY A 37 9.54 -9.94 16.06
N GLY A 38 10.59 -10.38 15.36
CA GLY A 38 10.45 -11.13 14.10
C GLY A 38 9.72 -12.46 14.30
N ALA A 39 10.00 -13.17 15.39
CA ALA A 39 9.28 -14.39 15.76
C ALA A 39 7.82 -14.11 16.13
N ILE A 40 7.56 -13.06 16.92
CA ILE A 40 6.20 -12.62 17.26
C ILE A 40 5.40 -12.25 16.01
N PHE A 41 6.01 -11.54 15.05
CA PHE A 41 5.35 -11.26 13.79
C PHE A 41 4.94 -12.54 13.08
N ALA A 42 5.85 -13.51 12.94
CA ALA A 42 5.57 -14.76 12.24
C ALA A 42 4.47 -15.59 12.92
N ASP A 43 4.46 -15.64 14.25
CA ASP A 43 3.54 -16.45 15.06
C ASP A 43 2.15 -15.83 15.19
N ARG A 44 2.08 -14.54 15.49
CA ARG A 44 0.83 -13.87 15.90
C ARG A 44 0.17 -13.08 14.78
N ILE A 45 0.97 -12.42 13.93
CA ILE A 45 0.47 -11.58 12.85
C ILE A 45 0.42 -12.39 11.55
N GLY A 46 1.59 -12.71 10.99
CA GLY A 46 1.80 -13.48 9.78
C GLY A 46 1.49 -12.71 8.48
N ASP A 47 2.16 -13.11 7.41
CA ASP A 47 2.10 -12.46 6.09
C ASP A 47 0.68 -12.34 5.55
N ALA A 48 -0.15 -13.37 5.76
CA ALA A 48 -1.52 -13.41 5.26
C ALA A 48 -2.40 -12.32 5.91
N TYR A 49 -2.25 -12.11 7.22
CA TYR A 49 -2.99 -11.06 7.94
C TYR A 49 -2.45 -9.67 7.58
N ALA A 50 -1.12 -9.51 7.54
CA ALA A 50 -0.48 -8.27 7.16
C ALA A 50 -0.92 -7.79 5.77
N ARG A 51 -0.92 -8.70 4.79
CA ARG A 51 -1.42 -8.43 3.43
C ARG A 51 -2.89 -8.03 3.43
N LYS A 52 -3.75 -8.73 4.15
CA LYS A 52 -5.18 -8.36 4.29
C LYS A 52 -5.35 -6.99 4.90
N THR A 53 -4.52 -6.65 5.88
CA THR A 53 -4.52 -5.34 6.53
C THR A 53 -4.14 -4.23 5.56
N MET A 54 -3.09 -4.41 4.74
CA MET A 54 -2.70 -3.42 3.72
C MET A 54 -3.80 -3.21 2.67
N MET A 55 -4.45 -4.28 2.22
CA MET A 55 -5.59 -4.19 1.28
C MET A 55 -6.76 -3.41 1.89
N ALA A 56 -7.18 -3.79 3.11
CA ALA A 56 -8.28 -3.12 3.81
C ALA A 56 -7.97 -1.64 4.12
N ALA A 57 -6.75 -1.34 4.52
CA ALA A 57 -6.30 0.04 4.74
C ALA A 57 -6.33 0.83 3.43
N THR A 58 -5.90 0.25 2.32
CA THR A 58 -5.95 0.90 1.00
C THR A 58 -7.37 1.27 0.62
N ASP A 59 -8.31 0.32 0.72
CA ASP A 59 -9.73 0.56 0.41
C ASP A 59 -10.32 1.66 1.29
N PHE A 60 -10.04 1.62 2.60
CA PHE A 60 -10.47 2.63 3.56
C PHE A 60 -9.90 4.01 3.23
N ILE A 61 -8.60 4.11 2.97
CA ILE A 61 -7.92 5.38 2.72
C ILE A 61 -8.37 5.98 1.39
N TRP A 62 -8.52 5.17 0.34
CA TRP A 62 -9.09 5.64 -0.93
C TRP A 62 -10.50 6.19 -0.75
N GLN A 63 -11.32 5.58 0.10
CA GLN A 63 -12.64 6.11 0.43
C GLN A 63 -12.55 7.45 1.17
N VAL A 64 -11.69 7.55 2.20
CA VAL A 64 -11.52 8.76 3.02
C VAL A 64 -10.97 9.92 2.21
N PHE A 65 -9.97 9.68 1.35
CA PHE A 65 -9.35 10.69 0.49
C PHE A 65 -10.07 10.92 -0.83
N GLN A 66 -11.24 10.30 -1.05
CA GLN A 66 -12.03 10.43 -2.26
C GLN A 66 -11.29 10.03 -3.54
N GLN A 67 -10.38 9.04 -3.44
CA GLN A 67 -9.61 8.49 -4.57
C GLN A 67 -10.38 7.34 -5.26
N ALA A 68 -11.62 7.62 -5.69
CA ALA A 68 -12.55 6.61 -6.14
C ALA A 68 -12.17 5.99 -7.49
N THR A 69 -11.59 6.79 -8.41
CA THR A 69 -11.22 6.34 -9.76
C THR A 69 -9.72 6.16 -9.92
N ALA A 70 -9.30 5.46 -10.98
CA ALA A 70 -7.89 5.34 -11.32
C ALA A 70 -7.20 6.69 -11.56
N ALA A 71 -7.94 7.74 -11.95
CA ALA A 71 -7.40 9.07 -12.17
C ALA A 71 -7.17 9.85 -10.86
N ASP A 72 -7.94 9.53 -9.80
CA ASP A 72 -7.83 10.21 -8.50
C ASP A 72 -6.73 9.59 -7.61
N ARG A 73 -6.37 8.34 -7.90
CA ARG A 73 -5.41 7.55 -7.12
C ARG A 73 -3.98 7.93 -7.46
N LYS A 74 -3.13 7.98 -6.44
CA LYS A 74 -1.67 8.01 -6.61
C LYS A 74 -1.21 6.73 -7.32
N ASP A 75 -0.37 6.88 -8.35
CA ASP A 75 0.18 5.75 -9.10
C ASP A 75 1.28 5.03 -8.30
N VAL A 76 0.85 4.04 -7.52
CA VAL A 76 1.68 3.16 -6.68
C VAL A 76 1.38 1.70 -7.07
N PRO A 77 2.21 1.06 -7.91
CA PRO A 77 1.94 -0.29 -8.38
C PRO A 77 2.21 -1.38 -7.33
N ARG A 78 3.01 -1.07 -6.30
CA ARG A 78 3.39 -1.99 -5.23
C ARG A 78 3.48 -1.27 -3.90
N VAL A 79 3.08 -1.94 -2.81
CA VAL A 79 3.37 -1.56 -1.44
C VAL A 79 4.06 -2.72 -0.72
N SER A 80 5.20 -2.45 -0.08
CA SER A 80 6.01 -3.47 0.61
C SER A 80 5.97 -3.25 2.11
N LEU A 81 5.59 -4.27 2.89
CA LEU A 81 5.83 -4.30 4.33
C LEU A 81 7.12 -5.06 4.63
N ILE A 82 8.03 -4.42 5.35
CA ILE A 82 9.32 -4.96 5.75
C ILE A 82 9.36 -4.94 7.29
N ILE A 83 9.51 -6.11 7.90
CA ILE A 83 9.83 -6.22 9.33
C ILE A 83 11.35 -6.17 9.46
N ASP A 84 11.84 -5.17 10.17
CA ASP A 84 13.27 -4.93 10.39
C ASP A 84 13.54 -4.25 11.74
N ASN A 85 14.80 -3.91 12.00
CA ASN A 85 15.22 -3.27 13.25
C ASN A 85 15.23 -1.75 13.09
N LEU A 86 14.21 -1.11 13.61
CA LEU A 86 14.11 0.34 13.69
C LEU A 86 14.14 0.83 15.14
N TYR A 87 14.56 2.08 15.31
CA TYR A 87 14.45 2.78 16.60
C TYR A 87 13.00 3.24 16.86
N ASP A 88 12.33 3.75 15.83
CA ASP A 88 10.92 4.15 15.86
C ASP A 88 9.97 2.95 15.82
N ILE A 89 8.66 3.22 15.88
CA ILE A 89 7.60 2.20 15.82
C ILE A 89 7.48 1.63 14.40
N ALA A 90 7.35 2.52 13.42
CA ALA A 90 7.33 2.21 12.00
C ALA A 90 7.70 3.48 11.22
N ALA A 91 8.05 3.32 9.95
CA ALA A 91 8.32 4.40 9.03
C ALA A 91 7.85 4.03 7.63
N THR A 92 7.44 5.05 6.86
CA THR A 92 7.09 4.90 5.44
C THR A 92 8.05 5.69 4.57
N GLU A 93 8.70 5.00 3.64
CA GLU A 93 9.58 5.58 2.63
C GLU A 93 9.01 5.24 1.24
N GLY A 94 8.40 6.23 0.59
CA GLY A 94 7.71 6.05 -0.68
C GLY A 94 6.53 5.09 -0.57
N SER A 95 6.73 3.84 -0.99
CA SER A 95 5.76 2.75 -0.91
C SER A 95 6.25 1.55 -0.08
N GLU A 96 7.36 1.72 0.63
CA GLU A 96 7.89 0.74 1.57
C GLU A 96 7.53 1.17 2.99
N ILE A 97 7.03 0.22 3.77
CA ILE A 97 6.68 0.37 5.16
C ILE A 97 7.64 -0.50 5.95
N HIS A 98 8.44 0.13 6.79
CA HIS A 98 9.36 -0.52 7.69
C HIS A 98 8.72 -0.57 9.07
N PHE A 99 8.50 -1.78 9.60
CA PHE A 99 7.84 -1.99 10.90
C PHE A 99 8.83 -2.59 11.88
N SER A 100 8.99 -1.92 13.02
CA SER A 100 10.01 -2.27 14.00
C SER A 100 9.74 -3.59 14.70
N ALA A 101 10.67 -4.55 14.55
CA ALA A 101 10.72 -5.74 15.38
C ALA A 101 10.91 -5.39 16.87
N ASN A 102 11.61 -4.31 17.20
CA ASN A 102 11.77 -3.86 18.59
C ASN A 102 10.46 -3.39 19.21
N TYR A 103 9.53 -2.91 18.40
CA TYR A 103 8.17 -2.58 18.84
C TYR A 103 7.28 -3.82 18.88
N LEU A 104 7.39 -4.70 17.87
CA LEU A 104 6.67 -5.98 17.84
C LEU A 104 6.91 -6.85 19.07
N SER A 105 8.12 -6.83 19.64
CA SER A 105 8.42 -7.56 20.88
C SER A 105 7.68 -7.05 22.12
N LYS A 106 7.05 -5.88 22.03
CA LYS A 106 6.38 -5.19 23.15
C LYS A 106 4.87 -5.08 22.97
N ILE A 107 4.30 -5.60 21.89
CA ILE A 107 2.86 -5.46 21.61
C ILE A 107 2.07 -6.20 22.68
N GLN A 108 1.06 -5.52 23.24
CA GLN A 108 0.25 -6.05 24.33
C GLN A 108 -1.06 -6.64 23.81
N GLY A 109 -1.63 -6.05 22.74
CA GLY A 109 -2.77 -6.59 22.00
C GLY A 109 -2.40 -7.73 21.04
N ASP A 110 -3.38 -8.43 20.47
CA ASP A 110 -3.13 -9.51 19.51
C ASP A 110 -2.66 -8.93 18.18
N LYS A 111 -3.57 -8.25 17.47
CA LYS A 111 -3.32 -7.70 16.13
C LYS A 111 -3.72 -6.23 16.00
N GLU A 112 -4.41 -5.69 17.00
CA GLU A 112 -5.03 -4.37 16.96
C GLU A 112 -3.99 -3.26 16.87
N GLU A 113 -2.91 -3.34 17.67
CA GLU A 113 -1.81 -2.37 17.64
C GLU A 113 -1.11 -2.37 16.28
N PHE A 114 -0.76 -3.57 15.77
CA PHE A 114 -0.19 -3.73 14.44
C PHE A 114 -1.12 -3.15 13.36
N THR A 115 -2.42 -3.45 13.43
CA THR A 115 -3.41 -2.94 12.47
C THR A 115 -3.52 -1.42 12.51
N GLY A 116 -3.55 -0.81 13.71
CA GLY A 116 -3.61 0.64 13.85
C GLY A 116 -2.39 1.33 13.23
N VAL A 117 -1.18 0.82 13.52
CA VAL A 117 0.06 1.34 12.93
C VAL A 117 0.07 1.13 11.41
N MET A 118 -0.36 -0.03 10.91
CA MET A 118 -0.45 -0.25 9.46
C MET A 118 -1.40 0.73 8.77
N TYR A 119 -2.55 1.06 9.36
CA TYR A 119 -3.43 2.08 8.77
C TYR A 119 -2.78 3.47 8.75
N HIS A 120 -1.99 3.81 9.78
CA HIS A 120 -1.21 5.04 9.82
C HIS A 120 -0.16 5.08 8.70
N GLU A 121 0.70 4.06 8.60
CA GLU A 121 1.76 4.02 7.58
C GLU A 121 1.20 3.95 6.16
N MET A 122 0.14 3.16 5.94
CA MET A 122 -0.56 3.12 4.65
C MET A 122 -1.14 4.50 4.27
N THR A 123 -1.47 5.35 5.24
CA THR A 123 -1.90 6.72 4.97
C THR A 123 -0.77 7.53 4.33
N HIS A 124 0.47 7.38 4.82
CA HIS A 124 1.65 8.00 4.21
C HIS A 124 1.91 7.53 2.78
N VAL A 125 1.63 6.26 2.48
CA VAL A 125 1.72 5.73 1.11
C VAL A 125 0.72 6.43 0.17
N TRP A 126 -0.54 6.54 0.58
CA TRP A 126 -1.64 6.96 -0.29
C TRP A 126 -1.97 8.45 -0.29
N GLN A 127 -1.55 9.19 0.73
CA GLN A 127 -1.72 10.64 0.75
C GLN A 127 -0.90 11.30 -0.37
N TRP A 128 -1.48 12.35 -0.95
CA TRP A 128 -0.75 13.28 -1.79
C TRP A 128 0.04 14.25 -0.88
N ASP A 129 1.22 14.65 -1.32
CA ASP A 129 2.05 15.67 -0.64
C ASP A 129 1.51 17.10 -0.77
N GLY A 130 0.49 17.30 -1.60
CA GLY A 130 -0.19 18.59 -1.77
C GLY A 130 0.49 19.54 -2.76
N GLU A 131 1.58 19.14 -3.43
CA GLU A 131 2.28 20.00 -4.40
C GLU A 131 1.82 19.80 -5.86
N GLY A 132 0.93 18.85 -6.13
CA GLY A 132 0.48 18.56 -7.50
C GLY A 132 1.57 17.93 -8.40
N THR A 133 2.73 17.64 -7.82
CA THR A 133 3.82 16.84 -8.40
C THR A 133 4.16 15.70 -7.44
N ARG A 134 4.71 14.57 -7.95
CA ARG A 134 5.09 13.41 -7.11
C ARG A 134 6.04 13.86 -6.00
N ALA A 135 5.66 13.58 -4.75
CA ALA A 135 6.51 13.73 -3.57
C ALA A 135 7.86 13.07 -3.79
N LEU A 136 8.92 13.88 -3.79
CA LEU A 136 10.28 13.37 -3.69
C LEU A 136 10.53 12.95 -2.25
N GLU A 137 11.06 11.74 -2.13
CA GLU A 137 11.47 11.06 -0.91
C GLU A 137 12.32 11.97 -0.02
N LYS A 138 12.08 11.91 1.30
CA LYS A 138 12.94 12.56 2.30
C LYS A 138 14.07 11.62 2.69
#